data_AF-A0AA95KHJ2-F1
#
_entry.id   AF-A0AA95KHJ2-F1
#
_cell.length_a   1.000
_cell.length_b   1.000
_cell.length_c   1.000
_cell.angle_alpha   90.00
_cell.angle_beta   90.00
_cell.angle_gamma   90.00
#
_symmetry.space_group_name_H-M   'P 1'
#
loop_
_entity.id
_entity.type
_entity.pdbx_description
1 polymer ?
#
loop_
_entity_poly.entity_id
_entity_poly.type
_entity_poly.pdbx_seq_one_letter_code
_entity_poly.pdbx_strand_id
1 'polypeptide(L)'
;MMPQVYQYKRWQQVLFWVSWLGLLIPGYFLLSGFGLLGNLVLHGYTDSIDWVLACIFGLAALLLLWMAYKSYYTFQAHQTPFKWLILNIWGTGLLIPFAVFLGSVVALWKLTSYP
;
A
#
# COMPACT_ATOMS: atom_id res chain seq x y z
N MET A 1 -26.86 20.56 6.29
CA MET A 1 -26.93 19.74 5.07
C MET A 1 -27.04 18.28 5.51
N MET A 2 -28.05 17.53 5.08
CA MET A 2 -28.16 16.12 5.43
C MET A 2 -27.05 15.32 4.71
N PRO A 3 -26.38 14.36 5.38
CA PRO A 3 -25.35 13.55 4.74
C PRO A 3 -25.98 12.72 3.62
N GLN A 4 -25.39 12.79 2.43
CA GLN A 4 -25.87 12.04 1.27
C GLN A 4 -25.49 10.56 1.46
N VAL A 5 -26.49 9.70 1.64
CA VAL A 5 -26.30 8.25 1.83
C VAL A 5 -26.40 7.56 0.47
N TYR A 6 -25.31 6.93 0.02
CA TYR A 6 -25.26 6.19 -1.24
C TYR A 6 -25.66 4.73 -1.02
N GLN A 7 -26.63 4.20 -1.78
CA GLN A 7 -26.96 2.78 -1.72
C GLN A 7 -26.11 1.96 -2.70
N TYR A 8 -25.29 1.04 -2.19
CA TYR A 8 -24.48 0.16 -3.02
C TYR A 8 -25.26 -1.06 -3.50
N LYS A 9 -25.10 -1.40 -4.78
CA LYS A 9 -25.65 -2.65 -5.34
C LYS A 9 -24.85 -3.85 -4.83
N ARG A 10 -25.47 -5.04 -4.80
CA ARG A 10 -24.82 -6.28 -4.33
C ARG A 10 -23.49 -6.58 -5.03
N TRP A 11 -23.40 -6.36 -6.34
CA TRP A 11 -22.15 -6.54 -7.08
C TRP A 11 -21.04 -5.56 -6.66
N GLN A 12 -21.40 -4.33 -6.25
CA GLN A 12 -20.45 -3.34 -5.73
C GLN A 12 -19.91 -3.75 -4.37
N GLN A 13 -20.76 -4.35 -3.52
CA GLN A 13 -20.35 -4.89 -2.24
C GLN A 13 -19.35 -6.05 -2.42
N VAL A 14 -19.62 -6.97 -3.34
CA VAL A 14 -18.69 -8.06 -3.68
C VAL A 14 -17.37 -7.50 -4.19
N LEU A 15 -17.42 -6.57 -5.15
CA LEU A 15 -16.22 -5.96 -5.72
C LEU A 15 -15.40 -5.19 -4.67
N PHE A 16 -16.06 -4.50 -3.73
CA PHE A 16 -15.40 -3.88 -2.60
C PHE A 16 -14.62 -4.91 -1.77
N TRP A 17 -15.27 -5.98 -1.32
CA TRP A 17 -14.63 -6.98 -0.48
C TRP A 17 -13.47 -7.68 -1.18
N VAL A 18 -13.61 -8.04 -2.46
CA VAL A 18 -12.51 -8.60 -3.26
C VAL A 18 -11.34 -7.63 -3.33
N SER A 19 -11.61 -6.35 -3.61
CA SER A 19 -10.56 -5.33 -3.73
C SER A 19 -9.91 -5.01 -2.39
N TRP A 20 -10.70 -4.95 -1.31
CA TRP A 20 -10.25 -4.65 0.03
C TRP A 20 -9.39 -5.79 0.60
N LEU A 21 -9.82 -7.05 0.44
CA LEU A 21 -9.00 -8.22 0.76
C LEU A 21 -7.76 -8.28 -0.14
N GLY A 22 -7.85 -7.81 -1.38
CA GLY A 22 -6.72 -7.65 -2.28
C GLY A 22 -5.60 -6.76 -1.73
N LEU A 23 -5.90 -5.82 -0.81
CA LEU A 23 -4.87 -4.99 -0.14
C LEU A 23 -3.92 -5.79 0.76
N LEU A 24 -4.27 -7.03 1.11
CA LEU A 24 -3.36 -7.93 1.82
C LEU A 24 -2.14 -8.30 0.98
N ILE A 25 -2.26 -8.30 -0.35
CA ILE A 25 -1.16 -8.61 -1.26
C ILE A 25 -0.05 -7.55 -1.15
N PRO A 26 -0.28 -6.25 -1.43
CA PRO A 26 0.74 -5.22 -1.23
C PRO A 26 1.16 -5.10 0.25
N GLY A 27 0.26 -5.38 1.20
CA GLY A 27 0.59 -5.42 2.63
C GLY A 27 1.65 -6.48 2.96
N TYR A 28 1.51 -7.69 2.41
CA TYR A 28 2.49 -8.77 2.58
C TYR A 28 3.88 -8.37 2.05
N PHE A 29 3.95 -7.78 0.85
CA PHE A 29 5.23 -7.35 0.27
C PHE A 29 5.88 -6.23 1.08
N LEU A 30 5.10 -5.26 1.57
CA LEU A 30 5.62 -4.18 2.39
C LEU A 30 6.18 -4.67 3.72
N LEU A 31 5.44 -5.54 4.42
CA LEU A 31 5.88 -6.11 5.70
C LEU A 31 7.11 -7.02 5.54
N SER A 32 7.12 -7.83 4.47
CA SER A 32 8.28 -8.68 4.17
C SER A 32 9.52 -7.85 3.83
N GLY A 33 9.36 -6.80 3.01
CA GLY A 33 10.44 -5.87 2.67
C GLY A 33 10.95 -5.10 3.90
N PHE A 34 10.04 -4.60 4.73
CA PHE A 34 10.38 -3.94 5.99
C PHE A 34 11.13 -4.88 6.94
N GLY A 35 10.71 -6.14 7.06
CA GLY A 35 11.38 -7.14 7.88
C GLY A 35 12.80 -7.45 7.40
N LEU A 36 13.00 -7.61 6.09
CA LEU A 36 14.33 -7.83 5.50
C LEU A 36 15.27 -6.65 5.71
N LEU A 37 14.79 -5.43 5.44
CA LEU A 37 15.56 -4.19 5.61
C LEU A 37 15.85 -3.91 7.10
N GLY A 38 14.87 -4.11 7.97
CA GLY A 38 15.04 -3.98 9.41
C GLY A 38 16.06 -4.97 9.95
N ASN A 39 16.09 -6.20 9.41
CA ASN A 39 17.09 -7.20 9.81
C ASN A 39 18.51 -6.79 9.39
N LEU A 40 18.68 -6.24 8.18
CA LEU A 40 19.98 -5.72 7.70
C LEU A 40 20.50 -4.58 8.59
N VAL A 41 19.62 -3.63 8.91
CA VAL A 41 19.91 -2.49 9.79
C VAL A 41 20.31 -2.97 11.19
N LEU A 42 19.58 -3.93 11.77
CA LEU A 42 19.86 -4.49 13.10
C LEU A 42 21.17 -5.29 13.16
N HIS A 43 21.60 -5.88 12.03
CA HIS A 43 22.85 -6.63 11.93
C HIS A 43 24.07 -5.76 11.58
N GLY A 44 23.94 -4.43 11.62
CA GLY A 44 25.07 -3.51 11.55
C GLY A 44 25.40 -2.98 10.15
N TYR A 45 24.53 -3.21 9.15
CA TYR A 45 24.62 -2.47 7.89
C TYR A 45 24.10 -1.04 8.12
N THR A 46 25.03 -0.09 8.17
CA THR A 46 24.77 1.33 8.47
C THR A 46 24.77 2.21 7.23
N ASP A 47 24.54 1.65 6.04
CA ASP A 47 24.36 2.49 4.87
C ASP A 47 23.09 3.34 5.06
N SER A 48 23.24 4.65 4.89
CA SER A 48 22.14 5.61 5.05
C SER A 48 20.95 5.29 4.13
N ILE A 49 21.21 4.59 3.02
CA ILE A 49 20.22 4.11 2.07
C ILE A 49 19.30 3.03 2.69
N ASP A 50 19.84 2.13 3.52
CA ASP A 50 19.07 1.03 4.12
C ASP A 50 18.07 1.55 5.16
N TRP A 51 18.49 2.54 5.97
CA TRP A 51 17.61 3.25 6.89
C TRP A 51 16.51 4.02 6.17
N VAL A 52 16.85 4.71 5.08
CA VAL A 52 15.87 5.44 4.26
C VAL A 52 14.86 4.47 3.65
N LEU A 53 15.32 3.34 3.09
CA LEU A 53 14.44 2.30 2.55
C LEU A 53 13.54 1.71 3.64
N ALA A 54 14.08 1.35 4.81
CA ALA A 54 13.29 0.84 5.92
C ALA A 54 12.19 1.83 6.35
N CYS A 55 12.51 3.12 6.45
CA CYS A 55 11.53 4.18 6.74
C CYS A 55 10.46 4.31 5.65
N ILE A 56 10.84 4.22 4.36
CA ILE A 56 9.89 4.28 3.24
C ILE A 56 8.93 3.09 3.29
N PHE A 57 9.44 1.87 3.49
CA PHE A 57 8.62 0.66 3.59
C PHE A 57 7.69 0.70 4.81
N GLY A 58 8.18 1.16 5.96
CA GLY A 58 7.38 1.34 7.18
C GLY A 58 6.27 2.38 7.01
N LEU A 59 6.59 3.55 6.44
CA LEU A 59 5.59 4.60 6.15
C LEU A 59 4.56 4.13 5.13
N ALA A 60 4.98 3.41 4.09
CA ALA A 60 4.07 2.83 3.10
C ALA A 60 3.11 1.80 3.74
N ALA A 61 3.59 0.99 4.69
CA ALA A 61 2.75 0.03 5.42
C ALA A 61 1.70 0.75 6.29
N LEU A 62 2.10 1.82 6.99
CA LEU A 62 1.16 2.65 7.77
C LEU A 62 0.13 3.35 6.88
N LEU A 63 0.53 3.87 5.73
CA LEU A 63 -0.38 4.48 4.75
C LEU A 63 -1.38 3.47 4.19
N LEU A 64 -0.92 2.25 3.90
CA LEU A 64 -1.80 1.17 3.46
C LEU A 64 -2.82 0.80 4.55
N LEU A 65 -2.38 0.67 5.81
CA LEU A 65 -3.25 0.39 6.95
C LEU A 65 -4.30 1.49 7.13
N TRP A 66 -3.89 2.76 7.09
CA TRP A 66 -4.78 3.90 7.17
C TRP A 66 -5.80 3.90 6.03
N MET A 67 -5.37 3.59 4.81
CA MET A 67 -6.27 3.51 3.65
C MET A 67 -7.27 2.35 3.78
N ALA A 68 -6.82 1.17 4.20
CA ALA A 68 -7.68 0.02 4.45
C ALA A 68 -8.75 0.34 5.50
N TYR A 69 -8.34 0.95 6.62
CA TYR A 69 -9.24 1.43 7.66
C TYR A 69 -10.23 2.47 7.13
N LYS A 70 -9.73 3.53 6.48
CA LYS A 70 -10.57 4.62 5.96
C LYS A 70 -11.57 4.11 4.93
N SER A 71 -11.14 3.28 3.98
CA SER A 71 -12.03 2.72 2.94
C SER A 71 -13.10 1.81 3.53
N TYR A 72 -12.78 1.02 4.57
CA TYR A 72 -13.76 0.24 5.31
C TYR A 72 -14.83 1.12 5.98
N TYR A 73 -14.40 2.13 6.73
CA TYR A 73 -15.33 3.04 7.41
C TYR A 73 -16.19 3.84 6.42
N THR A 74 -15.59 4.34 5.34
CA THR A 74 -16.34 5.07 4.30
C THR A 74 -17.33 4.17 3.58
N PHE A 75 -16.99 2.90 3.33
CA PHE A 75 -17.91 1.91 2.76
C PHE A 75 -19.08 1.62 3.71
N GLN A 76 -18.82 1.38 4.99
CA GLN A 76 -19.89 1.12 5.98
C GLN A 76 -20.79 2.34 6.19
N ALA A 77 -20.21 3.54 6.18
CA ALA A 77 -20.95 4.79 6.36
C ALA A 77 -21.68 5.23 5.09
N HIS A 78 -21.48 4.57 3.94
CA HIS A 78 -22.12 4.88 2.68
C HIS A 78 -21.94 6.36 2.23
N GLN A 79 -20.80 6.96 2.60
CA GLN A 79 -20.57 8.41 2.49
C GLN A 79 -20.08 8.87 1.11
N THR A 80 -19.56 7.96 0.29
CA THR A 80 -18.94 8.32 -1.00
C THR A 80 -19.46 7.49 -2.17
N PRO A 81 -19.48 8.04 -3.40
CA PRO A 81 -19.75 7.25 -4.59
C PRO A 81 -18.77 6.09 -4.73
N PHE A 82 -19.28 4.91 -5.10
CA PHE A 82 -18.48 3.69 -5.22
C PHE A 82 -17.25 3.85 -6.12
N LYS A 83 -17.37 4.63 -7.20
CA LYS A 83 -16.26 4.92 -8.13
C LYS A 83 -15.04 5.53 -7.42
N TRP A 84 -15.24 6.44 -6.49
CA TRP A 84 -14.14 7.09 -5.76
C TRP A 84 -13.52 6.16 -4.71
N LEU A 85 -14.37 5.34 -4.08
CA LEU A 85 -13.93 4.37 -3.10
C LEU A 85 -13.04 3.29 -3.76
N ILE A 86 -13.46 2.75 -4.91
CA ILE A 86 -12.68 1.76 -5.64
C ILE A 86 -11.41 2.35 -6.26
N LEU A 87 -11.46 3.58 -6.78
CA LEU A 87 -10.28 4.30 -7.29
C LEU A 87 -9.23 4.50 -6.20
N ASN A 88 -9.63 4.83 -4.97
CA ASN A 88 -8.69 4.94 -3.87
C ASN A 88 -8.05 3.59 -3.54
N ILE A 89 -8.86 2.52 -3.46
CA ILE A 89 -8.36 1.17 -3.16
C ILE A 89 -7.33 0.72 -4.20
N TRP A 90 -7.70 0.80 -5.47
CA TRP A 90 -6.84 0.34 -6.57
C TRP A 90 -5.67 1.28 -6.83
N GLY A 91 -5.88 2.60 -6.73
CA GLY A 91 -4.83 3.60 -6.91
C GLY A 91 -3.70 3.42 -5.92
N THR A 92 -4.01 3.33 -4.62
CA THR A 92 -2.98 3.08 -3.60
C THR A 92 -2.43 1.66 -3.68
N GLY A 93 -3.30 0.67 -3.94
CA GLY A 93 -2.91 -0.73 -4.08
C GLY A 93 -1.94 -1.00 -5.23
N LEU A 94 -2.02 -0.23 -6.33
CA LEU A 94 -1.10 -0.33 -7.47
C LEU A 94 0.15 0.55 -7.32
N LEU A 95 0.06 1.68 -6.62
CA LEU A 95 1.21 2.55 -6.37
C LEU A 95 2.30 1.84 -5.56
N ILE A 96 1.92 0.94 -4.64
CA ILE A 96 2.87 0.23 -3.78
C ILE A 96 3.74 -0.77 -4.59
N PRO A 97 3.18 -1.74 -5.34
CA PRO A 97 3.97 -2.60 -6.23
C PRO A 97 4.79 -1.82 -7.25
N PHE A 98 4.24 -0.71 -7.77
CA PHE A 98 4.94 0.13 -8.73
C PHE A 98 6.17 0.83 -8.11
N ALA A 99 6.05 1.36 -6.90
CA ALA A 99 7.17 1.96 -6.17
C ALA A 99 8.25 0.91 -5.84
N VAL A 100 7.84 -0.29 -5.43
CA VAL A 100 8.77 -1.42 -5.20
C VAL A 100 9.49 -1.79 -6.49
N PHE A 101 8.77 -1.93 -7.60
CA PHE A 101 9.36 -2.22 -8.92
C PHE A 101 10.38 -1.16 -9.33
N LEU A 102 10.05 0.12 -9.23
CA LEU A 102 11.00 1.21 -9.50
C LEU A 102 12.24 1.14 -8.60
N GLY A 103 12.06 0.88 -7.31
CA GLY A 103 13.17 0.68 -6.38
C GLY A 103 14.08 -0.49 -6.79
N SER A 104 13.50 -1.62 -7.20
CA SER A 104 14.24 -2.79 -7.69
C SER A 104 15.01 -2.49 -8.97
N VAL A 105 14.40 -1.78 -9.92
CA VAL A 105 15.07 -1.38 -11.18
C VAL A 105 16.26 -0.46 -10.90
N VAL A 106 16.11 0.50 -10.00
CA VAL A 106 17.20 1.42 -9.61
C VAL A 106 18.33 0.66 -8.91
N ALA A 107 18.00 -0.28 -8.03
CA ALA A 107 18.99 -1.12 -7.36
C ALA A 107 19.76 -2.00 -8.36
N LEU A 108 19.05 -2.62 -9.32
CA LEU A 108 19.65 -3.43 -10.38
C LEU A 108 20.58 -2.58 -11.26
N TRP A 109 20.13 -1.37 -11.64
CA TRP A 109 20.92 -0.44 -12.44
C TRP A 109 22.21 -0.02 -11.72
N LYS A 110 22.14 0.28 -10.42
CA LYS A 110 23.34 0.54 -9.60
C LYS A 110 24.27 -0.66 -9.60
N LEU A 111 23.77 -1.87 -9.34
CA LEU A 111 24.57 -3.10 -9.37
C LEU A 111 25.29 -3.32 -10.71
N THR A 112 24.64 -3.03 -11.83
CA THR A 112 25.25 -3.16 -13.16
C THR A 112 26.20 -2.00 -13.53
N SER A 113 26.17 -0.90 -12.78
CA SER A 113 26.98 0.31 -13.03
C SER A 113 28.23 0.39 -12.14
N TYR A 114 28.36 -0.48 -11.13
CA TYR A 114 29.61 -0.69 -10.42
C TYR A 114 30.51 -1.63 -11.25
N PRO A 115 31.78 -1.27 -11.52
CA PRO A 115 32.74 -2.15 -12.20
C PRO A 115 33.13 -3.37 -11.37
#